data_AF-A0A844FU98-F1
#
_entry.id   AF-A0A844FU98-F1
#
_cell.length_a   1.000
_cell.length_b   1.000
_cell.length_c   1.000
_cell.angle_alpha   90.00
_cell.angle_beta   90.00
_cell.angle_gamma   90.00
#
_symmetry.space_group_name_H-M   'P 1'
#
loop_
_entity.id
_entity.type
_entity.pdbx_description
1 polymer ?
#
loop_
_entity_poly.entity_id
_entity_poly.type
_entity_poly.pdbx_seq_one_letter_code
_entity_poly.pdbx_strand_id
1 'polypeptide(L)'
;MANKAIKYRVYPTAEQGTMFSKTFGCCRKVYNLMLSDKIEGYKATGKFPAVTPARYKDEYPYLREVDSLALANVQLNLQAAFRNAFSKSRKKKNGFPKFKSAKHSRRSYTTNNQKGTVAITDSKYIRLPKIGKVKAVIHRIPDSSWIIKSATVSQESDGKYYVSVLFEFDKAGNTYIADKANAIGLDYASDGLYVDSNGNVGTNHKYYRESYDKLAKAQRRLSRMQGSKKHEDKSNNYIKQLRKVNKIHRHIANQRLDNLHKISAEIANRYDVVCVESLDMKSMANRGFGNGKATLDNGYGMFLDMLEYKLSDRNKYLVKVDKWYPSSQICHCCGALHPEMKDLSIRKMTCDCGLTISRDQNAAINILNEGLRLLAGAA
;
A
#
# COMPACT_ATOMS: atom_id res chain seq x y z
N MET A 1 -7.28 22.09 -6.15
CA MET A 1 -7.62 20.73 -6.62
C MET A 1 -6.77 19.61 -6.00
N ALA A 2 -7.35 18.90 -5.04
CA ALA A 2 -6.80 17.67 -4.48
C ALA A 2 -7.53 16.44 -5.04
N ASN A 3 -6.89 15.28 -4.98
CA ASN A 3 -7.46 14.01 -5.43
C ASN A 3 -7.54 13.02 -4.27
N LYS A 4 -8.70 12.36 -4.11
CA LYS A 4 -8.88 11.30 -3.11
C LYS A 4 -9.66 10.14 -3.69
N ALA A 5 -9.21 8.93 -3.40
CA ALA A 5 -9.90 7.72 -3.84
C ALA A 5 -10.62 7.04 -2.67
N ILE A 6 -11.86 6.62 -2.90
CA ILE A 6 -12.63 5.80 -1.94
C ILE A 6 -12.85 4.42 -2.55
N LYS A 7 -12.45 3.38 -1.80
CA LYS A 7 -12.53 1.98 -2.23
C LYS A 7 -13.77 1.30 -1.68
N TYR A 8 -14.73 0.99 -2.54
CA TYR A 8 -15.98 0.29 -2.19
C TYR A 8 -15.90 -1.20 -2.50
N ARG A 9 -16.49 -2.03 -1.64
CA ARG A 9 -16.71 -3.47 -1.91
C ARG A 9 -17.91 -3.60 -2.84
N VAL A 10 -17.76 -4.35 -3.94
CA VAL A 10 -18.83 -4.55 -4.94
C VAL A 10 -19.18 -6.01 -5.17
N TYR A 11 -20.43 -6.28 -5.56
CA TYR A 11 -21.00 -7.60 -5.72
C TYR A 11 -21.56 -7.73 -7.15
N PRO A 12 -20.68 -8.02 -8.13
CA PRO A 12 -21.13 -8.19 -9.50
C PRO A 12 -21.98 -9.45 -9.67
N THR A 13 -22.90 -9.41 -10.63
CA THR A 13 -23.58 -10.61 -11.15
C THR A 13 -22.58 -11.51 -11.88
N ALA A 14 -23.00 -12.73 -12.25
CA ALA A 14 -22.14 -13.65 -13.01
C ALA A 14 -21.70 -13.02 -14.35
N GLU A 15 -22.62 -12.39 -15.07
CA GLU A 15 -22.35 -11.71 -16.35
C GLU A 15 -21.37 -10.54 -16.18
N GLN A 16 -21.58 -9.69 -15.16
CA GLN A 16 -20.67 -8.59 -14.83
C GLN A 16 -19.28 -9.12 -14.44
N GLY A 17 -19.20 -10.22 -13.70
CA GLY A 17 -17.94 -10.89 -13.34
C GLY A 17 -17.18 -11.42 -14.56
N THR A 18 -17.90 -11.99 -15.53
CA THR A 18 -17.35 -12.42 -16.83
C THR A 18 -16.81 -11.22 -17.61
N MET A 19 -17.58 -10.13 -17.70
CA MET A 19 -17.14 -8.91 -18.38
C MET A 19 -15.89 -8.31 -17.73
N PHE A 20 -15.83 -8.22 -16.40
CA PHE A 20 -14.61 -7.80 -15.71
C PHE A 20 -13.41 -8.68 -16.04
N SER A 21 -13.60 -10.00 -16.09
CA SER A 21 -12.53 -10.95 -16.42
C SER A 21 -12.03 -10.77 -17.85
N LYS A 22 -12.94 -10.56 -18.81
CA LYS A 22 -12.62 -10.20 -20.20
C LYS A 22 -11.82 -8.89 -20.24
N THR A 23 -12.28 -7.83 -19.56
CA THR A 23 -11.57 -6.54 -19.52
C THR A 23 -10.16 -6.66 -18.95
N PHE A 24 -9.98 -7.39 -17.84
CA PHE A 24 -8.64 -7.63 -17.28
C PHE A 24 -7.71 -8.34 -18.29
N GLY A 25 -8.24 -9.33 -19.01
CA GLY A 25 -7.51 -10.05 -20.07
C GLY A 25 -7.12 -9.13 -21.22
N CYS A 26 -8.06 -8.35 -21.74
CA CYS A 26 -7.85 -7.41 -22.84
C CYS A 26 -6.81 -6.34 -22.48
N CYS A 27 -6.93 -5.71 -21.30
CA CYS A 27 -5.96 -4.74 -20.82
C CYS A 27 -4.54 -5.33 -20.70
N ARG A 28 -4.42 -6.60 -20.28
CA ARG A 28 -3.14 -7.31 -20.22
C ARG A 28 -2.56 -7.56 -21.61
N LYS A 29 -3.37 -8.08 -22.54
CA LYS A 29 -2.94 -8.38 -23.92
C LYS A 29 -2.49 -7.09 -24.62
N VAL A 30 -3.29 -6.03 -24.58
CA VAL A 30 -2.95 -4.73 -25.17
C VAL A 30 -1.67 -4.14 -24.59
N TYR A 31 -1.47 -4.24 -23.27
CA TYR A 31 -0.21 -3.81 -22.65
C TYR A 31 1.00 -4.55 -23.23
N ASN A 32 0.91 -5.88 -23.36
CA ASN A 32 2.01 -6.70 -23.85
C ASN A 32 2.28 -6.45 -25.34
N LEU A 33 1.25 -6.32 -26.17
CA LEU A 33 1.40 -5.98 -27.60
C LEU A 33 2.11 -4.64 -27.76
N MET A 34 1.62 -3.58 -27.09
CA MET A 34 2.26 -2.26 -27.14
C MET A 34 3.70 -2.26 -26.62
N LEU A 35 4.02 -3.08 -25.62
CA LEU A 35 5.38 -3.23 -25.14
C LEU A 35 6.26 -3.96 -26.18
N SER A 36 5.75 -4.98 -26.86
CA SER A 36 6.47 -5.69 -27.93
C SER A 36 6.80 -4.74 -29.08
N ASP A 37 5.78 -4.06 -29.62
CA ASP A 37 5.94 -3.11 -30.73
C ASP A 37 6.95 -1.99 -30.39
N LYS A 38 6.95 -1.53 -29.13
CA LYS A 38 7.93 -0.55 -28.68
C LYS A 38 9.34 -1.10 -28.68
N ILE A 39 9.54 -2.32 -28.18
CA ILE A 39 10.85 -2.98 -28.13
C ILE A 39 11.35 -3.27 -29.55
N GLU A 40 10.50 -3.81 -30.41
CA GLU A 40 10.82 -4.16 -31.81
C GLU A 40 11.10 -2.90 -32.64
N GLY A 41 10.26 -1.87 -32.52
CA GLY A 41 10.47 -0.59 -33.20
C GLY A 41 11.77 0.08 -32.77
N TYR A 42 12.15 -0.01 -31.50
CA TYR A 42 13.44 0.49 -31.03
C TYR A 42 14.62 -0.30 -31.58
N LYS A 43 14.52 -1.64 -31.64
CA LYS A 43 15.56 -2.48 -32.25
C LYS A 43 15.76 -2.17 -33.74
N ALA A 44 14.69 -1.86 -34.46
CA ALA A 44 14.75 -1.57 -35.89
C ALA A 44 15.19 -0.13 -36.22
N THR A 45 14.76 0.87 -35.44
CA THR A 45 14.89 2.29 -35.80
C THR A 45 15.70 3.13 -34.80
N GLY A 46 16.09 2.55 -33.67
CA GLY A 46 16.70 3.27 -32.54
C GLY A 46 15.72 4.18 -31.79
N LYS A 47 14.43 4.19 -32.13
CA LYS A 47 13.40 5.05 -31.52
C LYS A 47 12.19 4.24 -31.07
N PHE A 48 11.58 4.63 -29.96
CA PHE A 48 10.34 4.00 -29.48
C PHE A 48 9.13 4.53 -30.25
N PRO A 49 8.39 3.70 -30.99
CA PRO A 49 7.21 4.15 -31.73
C PRO A 49 6.07 4.59 -30.82
N ALA A 50 5.21 5.46 -31.34
CA ALA A 50 3.90 5.71 -30.77
C ALA A 50 2.96 4.53 -31.08
N VAL A 51 2.35 3.97 -30.05
CA VAL A 51 1.47 2.79 -30.14
C VAL A 51 0.17 3.11 -29.43
N THR A 52 -0.94 2.69 -30.03
CA THR A 52 -2.29 2.94 -29.52
C THR A 52 -3.10 1.64 -29.51
N PRO A 53 -4.04 1.46 -28.58
CA PRO A 53 -4.88 0.27 -28.54
C PRO A 53 -5.73 0.05 -29.80
N ALA A 54 -6.02 1.11 -30.56
CA ALA A 54 -6.87 1.05 -31.74
C ALA A 54 -6.29 0.12 -32.83
N ARG A 55 -4.96 0.11 -32.99
CA ARG A 55 -4.25 -0.68 -33.99
C ARG A 55 -4.49 -2.19 -33.87
N TYR A 56 -4.79 -2.67 -32.67
CA TYR A 56 -4.97 -4.11 -32.42
C TYR A 56 -6.42 -4.57 -32.56
N LYS A 57 -7.38 -3.65 -32.77
CA LYS A 57 -8.80 -4.04 -32.77
C LYS A 57 -9.18 -4.86 -33.99
N ASP A 58 -8.53 -4.65 -35.13
CA ASP A 58 -8.82 -5.40 -36.35
C ASP A 58 -8.34 -6.85 -36.26
N GLU A 59 -7.10 -7.04 -35.78
CA GLU A 59 -6.53 -8.37 -35.52
C GLU A 59 -7.21 -9.08 -34.33
N TYR A 60 -7.65 -8.33 -33.32
CA TYR A 60 -8.31 -8.86 -32.12
C TYR A 60 -9.69 -8.22 -31.89
N PRO A 61 -10.74 -8.65 -32.63
CA PRO A 61 -12.07 -8.04 -32.58
C PRO A 61 -12.71 -7.99 -31.19
N TYR A 62 -12.43 -8.97 -30.33
CA TYR A 62 -12.95 -9.01 -28.94
C TYR A 62 -12.51 -7.80 -28.09
N LEU A 63 -11.49 -7.04 -28.51
CA LEU A 63 -11.12 -5.77 -27.87
C LEU A 63 -12.22 -4.70 -28.00
N ARG A 64 -13.18 -4.86 -28.92
CA ARG A 64 -14.35 -3.97 -29.06
C ARG A 64 -15.45 -4.26 -28.04
N GLU A 65 -15.44 -5.46 -27.42
CA GLU A 65 -16.44 -5.84 -26.40
C GLU A 65 -16.24 -5.09 -25.08
N VAL A 66 -14.99 -4.70 -24.79
CA VAL A 66 -14.61 -4.08 -23.52
C VAL A 66 -14.61 -2.56 -23.61
N ASP A 67 -14.62 -1.91 -22.45
CA ASP A 67 -14.54 -0.46 -22.35
C ASP A 67 -13.26 0.10 -23.02
N SER A 68 -13.44 0.99 -23.99
CA SER A 68 -12.35 1.63 -24.72
C SER A 68 -11.48 2.50 -23.82
N LEU A 69 -12.06 3.10 -22.78
CA LEU A 69 -11.31 3.92 -21.80
C LEU A 69 -10.42 3.05 -20.92
N ALA A 70 -10.81 1.80 -20.68
CA ALA A 70 -9.95 0.84 -20.00
C ALA A 70 -8.69 0.54 -20.83
N LEU A 71 -8.83 0.38 -22.14
CA LEU A 71 -7.68 0.17 -23.04
C LEU A 71 -6.83 1.44 -23.19
N ALA A 72 -7.44 2.62 -23.28
CA ALA A 72 -6.71 3.89 -23.33
C ALA A 72 -5.87 4.13 -22.05
N ASN A 73 -6.42 3.83 -20.88
CA ASN A 73 -5.66 3.89 -19.63
C ASN A 73 -4.45 2.95 -19.60
N VAL A 74 -4.50 1.81 -20.31
CA VAL A 74 -3.32 0.93 -20.43
C VAL A 74 -2.20 1.60 -21.20
N GLN A 75 -2.52 2.33 -22.28
CA GLN A 75 -1.54 3.12 -23.02
C GLN A 75 -0.89 4.19 -22.14
N LEU A 76 -1.71 4.95 -21.39
CA LEU A 76 -1.21 5.98 -20.47
C LEU A 76 -0.29 5.40 -19.39
N ASN A 77 -0.67 4.25 -18.83
CA ASN A 77 0.15 3.54 -17.85
C ASN A 77 1.50 3.09 -18.44
N LEU A 78 1.51 2.59 -19.68
CA LEU A 78 2.75 2.19 -20.36
C LEU A 78 3.64 3.41 -20.65
N GLN A 79 3.07 4.50 -21.17
CA GLN A 79 3.79 5.75 -21.41
C GLN A 79 4.41 6.30 -20.11
N ALA A 80 3.65 6.30 -19.01
CA ALA A 80 4.16 6.70 -17.71
C ALA A 80 5.30 5.78 -17.23
N ALA A 81 5.18 4.47 -17.43
CA ALA A 81 6.22 3.51 -17.09
C ALA A 81 7.53 3.76 -17.87
N PHE A 82 7.44 4.01 -19.18
CA PHE A 82 8.59 4.40 -20.00
C PHE A 82 9.21 5.71 -19.51
N ARG A 83 8.42 6.78 -19.37
CA ARG A 83 8.90 8.07 -18.85
C ARG A 83 9.61 7.91 -17.51
N ASN A 84 9.09 7.07 -16.63
CA ASN A 84 9.68 6.82 -15.32
C ASN A 84 10.97 6.00 -15.39
N ALA A 85 11.07 5.03 -16.31
CA ALA A 85 12.26 4.21 -16.51
C ALA A 85 13.45 5.03 -17.04
N PHE A 86 13.19 6.04 -17.87
CA PHE A 86 14.21 6.91 -18.46
C PHE A 86 14.42 8.25 -17.72
N SER A 87 13.63 8.53 -16.68
CA SER A 87 13.77 9.75 -15.88
C SER A 87 15.02 9.69 -15.00
N LYS A 88 15.95 10.64 -15.16
CA LYS A 88 17.21 10.71 -14.39
C LYS A 88 16.98 10.71 -12.87
N SER A 89 15.98 11.45 -12.39
CA SER A 89 15.62 11.51 -10.95
C SER A 89 14.93 10.25 -10.41
N ARG A 90 14.37 9.40 -11.28
CA ARG A 90 13.61 8.20 -10.88
C ARG A 90 14.26 6.88 -11.29
N LYS A 91 15.35 6.93 -12.06
CA LYS A 91 16.07 5.77 -12.60
C LYS A 91 16.53 4.79 -11.50
N LYS A 92 16.94 5.29 -10.33
CA LYS A 92 17.40 4.45 -9.20
C LYS A 92 16.29 3.57 -8.59
N LYS A 93 15.01 3.93 -8.78
CA LYS A 93 13.85 3.20 -8.20
C LYS A 93 13.01 2.45 -9.23
N ASN A 94 13.09 2.81 -10.52
CA ASN A 94 12.22 2.28 -11.57
C ASN A 94 13.02 1.59 -12.68
N GLY A 95 12.76 0.31 -12.89
CA GLY A 95 13.34 -0.47 -13.99
C GLY A 95 12.53 -0.35 -15.30
N PHE A 96 13.08 -0.94 -16.37
CA PHE A 96 12.40 -1.02 -17.66
C PHE A 96 11.06 -1.78 -17.56
N PRO A 97 10.00 -1.36 -18.28
CA PRO A 97 8.70 -2.03 -18.25
C PRO A 97 8.80 -3.52 -18.61
N LYS A 98 8.13 -4.38 -17.83
CA LYS A 98 8.11 -5.84 -18.03
C LYS A 98 6.78 -6.32 -18.57
N PHE A 99 6.79 -7.41 -19.34
CA PHE A 99 5.58 -8.09 -19.79
C PHE A 99 4.72 -8.57 -18.61
N LYS A 100 3.40 -8.48 -18.77
CA LYS A 100 2.40 -8.86 -17.78
C LYS A 100 1.99 -10.32 -17.96
N SER A 101 2.12 -11.11 -16.89
CA SER A 101 1.67 -12.51 -16.84
C SER A 101 0.21 -12.62 -16.37
N ALA A 102 -0.57 -13.53 -16.94
CA ALA A 102 -1.93 -13.82 -16.47
C ALA A 102 -1.97 -14.35 -15.02
N LYS A 103 -0.89 -15.02 -14.58
CA LYS A 103 -0.78 -15.63 -13.25
C LYS A 103 -0.40 -14.64 -12.16
N HIS A 104 0.46 -13.67 -12.49
CA HIS A 104 1.07 -12.76 -11.51
C HIS A 104 0.57 -11.32 -11.58
N SER A 105 -0.05 -10.91 -12.68
CA SER A 105 -0.54 -9.54 -12.81
C SER A 105 -1.79 -9.31 -11.96
N ARG A 106 -1.88 -8.13 -11.36
CA ARG A 106 -3.09 -7.67 -10.67
C ARG A 106 -4.27 -7.70 -11.65
N ARG A 107 -5.38 -8.30 -11.22
CA ARG A 107 -6.66 -8.28 -11.94
C ARG A 107 -7.33 -6.94 -11.70
N SER A 108 -7.00 -5.95 -12.52
CA SER A 108 -7.56 -4.62 -12.41
C SER A 108 -7.59 -3.88 -13.74
N TYR A 109 -8.54 -2.97 -13.90
CA TYR A 109 -8.55 -1.96 -14.95
C TYR A 109 -9.07 -0.63 -14.39
N THR A 110 -8.72 0.45 -15.06
CA THR A 110 -9.18 1.81 -14.72
C THR A 110 -9.95 2.36 -15.90
N THR A 111 -11.12 2.93 -15.63
CA THR A 111 -11.93 3.66 -16.61
C THR A 111 -12.11 5.10 -16.16
N ASN A 112 -12.22 6.01 -17.13
CA ASN A 112 -12.39 7.43 -16.86
C ASN A 112 -13.86 7.79 -16.89
N ASN A 113 -14.24 8.75 -16.05
CA ASN A 113 -15.58 9.29 -16.10
C ASN A 113 -15.70 10.24 -17.31
N GLN A 114 -16.61 9.93 -18.22
CA GLN A 114 -16.96 10.79 -19.34
C GLN A 114 -18.44 11.14 -19.21
N LYS A 115 -18.74 12.39 -18.84
CA LYS A 115 -20.13 12.89 -18.74
C LYS A 115 -21.06 11.95 -17.94
N GLY A 116 -20.57 11.47 -16.79
CA GLY A 116 -21.34 10.65 -15.85
C GLY A 116 -21.32 9.14 -16.11
N THR A 117 -20.54 8.64 -17.07
CA THR A 117 -20.42 7.18 -17.30
C THR A 117 -20.01 6.39 -16.06
N VAL A 118 -19.35 7.05 -15.09
CA VAL A 118 -19.15 6.56 -13.73
C VAL A 118 -20.00 7.38 -12.77
N ALA A 119 -20.84 6.70 -11.97
CA ALA A 119 -21.68 7.35 -10.96
C ALA A 119 -21.92 6.44 -9.76
N ILE A 120 -22.08 7.04 -8.58
CA ILE A 120 -22.65 6.35 -7.41
C ILE A 120 -24.15 6.61 -7.43
N THR A 121 -24.96 5.56 -7.41
CA THR A 121 -26.42 5.67 -7.53
C THR A 121 -27.12 4.93 -6.39
N ASP A 122 -28.23 5.51 -5.91
CA ASP A 122 -29.15 4.91 -4.94
C ASP A 122 -28.47 4.51 -3.60
N SER A 123 -27.29 5.09 -3.31
CA SER A 123 -26.39 4.74 -2.20
C SER A 123 -26.07 3.24 -2.08
N LYS A 124 -26.31 2.46 -3.14
CA LYS A 124 -26.21 0.99 -3.15
C LYS A 124 -25.56 0.44 -4.41
N TYR A 125 -25.31 1.28 -5.41
CA TYR A 125 -24.77 0.86 -6.70
C TYR A 125 -23.68 1.81 -7.19
N ILE A 126 -22.77 1.27 -7.99
CA ILE A 126 -21.82 2.03 -8.78
C ILE A 126 -22.08 1.71 -10.25
N ARG A 127 -22.39 2.73 -11.05
CA ARG A 127 -22.51 2.63 -12.51
C ARG A 127 -21.12 2.65 -13.12
N LEU A 128 -20.86 1.71 -14.04
CA LEU A 128 -19.63 1.61 -14.80
C LEU A 128 -19.92 1.49 -16.30
N PRO A 129 -19.07 2.05 -17.19
CA PRO A 129 -19.21 1.90 -18.64
C PRO A 129 -19.23 0.43 -19.05
N LYS A 130 -20.09 0.07 -20.02
CA LYS A 130 -20.28 -1.32 -20.55
C LYS A 130 -20.71 -2.39 -19.55
N ILE A 131 -20.74 -2.09 -18.26
CA ILE A 131 -21.07 -3.03 -17.17
C ILE A 131 -22.43 -2.71 -16.54
N GLY A 132 -22.83 -1.44 -16.52
CA GLY A 132 -24.08 -0.99 -15.91
C GLY A 132 -23.96 -0.78 -14.40
N LYS A 133 -25.08 -0.90 -13.67
CA LYS A 133 -25.14 -0.75 -12.21
C LYS A 133 -24.59 -2.00 -11.52
N VAL A 134 -23.56 -1.84 -10.70
CA VAL A 134 -22.98 -2.92 -9.88
C VAL A 134 -23.30 -2.67 -8.42
N LYS A 135 -23.87 -3.66 -7.72
CA LYS A 135 -24.19 -3.55 -6.30
C LYS A 135 -22.93 -3.28 -5.48
N ALA A 136 -22.97 -2.32 -4.57
CA ALA A 136 -21.84 -1.85 -3.80
C ALA A 136 -22.23 -1.55 -2.34
N VAL A 137 -21.27 -1.71 -1.42
CA VAL A 137 -21.41 -1.23 -0.04
C VAL A 137 -20.81 0.17 0.03
N ILE A 138 -21.67 1.18 -0.03
CA ILE A 138 -21.31 2.59 0.06
C ILE A 138 -21.25 2.97 1.54
N HIS A 139 -20.06 2.89 2.12
CA HIS A 139 -19.80 3.16 3.54
C HIS A 139 -19.34 4.61 3.80
N ARG A 140 -19.12 5.38 2.74
CA ARG A 140 -18.77 6.81 2.77
C ARG A 140 -19.45 7.48 1.59
N ILE A 141 -20.10 8.60 1.84
CA ILE A 141 -20.71 9.43 0.81
C ILE A 141 -19.80 10.65 0.65
N PRO A 142 -19.24 10.89 -0.54
CA PRO A 142 -18.44 12.10 -0.79
C PRO A 142 -19.33 13.34 -0.79
N ASP A 143 -18.76 14.51 -0.53
CA ASP A 143 -19.52 15.77 -0.63
C ASP A 143 -20.04 15.99 -2.04
N SER A 144 -21.15 16.71 -2.16
CA SER A 144 -21.79 17.00 -3.45
C SER A 144 -20.91 17.80 -4.42
N SER A 145 -19.93 18.55 -3.88
CA SER A 145 -18.95 19.32 -4.66
C SER A 145 -17.85 18.46 -5.28
N TRP A 146 -17.71 17.19 -4.89
CA TRP A 146 -16.63 16.32 -5.35
C TRP A 146 -16.94 15.75 -6.74
N ILE A 147 -15.97 15.89 -7.65
CA ILE A 147 -16.12 15.46 -9.05
C ILE A 147 -15.48 14.09 -9.23
N ILE A 148 -16.24 13.12 -9.75
CA ILE A 148 -15.71 11.80 -10.09
C ILE A 148 -14.83 11.90 -11.35
N LYS A 149 -13.56 11.52 -11.25
CA LYS A 149 -12.59 11.49 -12.37
C LYS A 149 -12.47 10.13 -13.02
N SER A 150 -12.40 9.07 -12.23
CA SER A 150 -12.18 7.72 -12.73
C SER A 150 -12.64 6.66 -11.72
N ALA A 151 -12.79 5.42 -12.19
CA ALA A 151 -13.02 4.26 -11.37
C ALA A 151 -12.03 3.15 -11.72
N THR A 152 -11.39 2.58 -10.70
CA THR A 152 -10.54 1.40 -10.85
C THR A 152 -11.23 0.18 -10.29
N VAL A 153 -11.58 -0.77 -11.15
CA VAL A 153 -12.12 -2.06 -10.75
C VAL A 153 -10.96 -3.01 -10.49
N SER A 154 -11.04 -3.77 -9.39
CA SER A 154 -10.04 -4.80 -9.09
C SER A 154 -10.65 -6.03 -8.44
N GLN A 155 -10.03 -7.18 -8.67
CA GLN A 155 -10.37 -8.45 -8.04
C GLN A 155 -9.19 -8.93 -7.17
N GLU A 156 -9.45 -9.18 -5.90
CA GLU A 156 -8.49 -9.77 -4.97
C GLU A 156 -8.44 -11.31 -5.13
N SER A 157 -7.39 -11.95 -4.63
CA SER A 157 -7.13 -13.39 -4.82
C SER A 157 -8.18 -14.31 -4.16
N ASP A 158 -8.96 -13.79 -3.21
CA ASP A 158 -10.09 -14.49 -2.58
C ASP A 158 -11.38 -14.42 -3.43
N GLY A 159 -11.34 -13.73 -4.58
CA GLY A 159 -12.44 -13.57 -5.52
C GLY A 159 -13.28 -12.31 -5.31
N LYS A 160 -13.00 -11.52 -4.27
CA LYS A 160 -13.76 -10.29 -3.99
C LYS A 160 -13.36 -9.17 -4.96
N TYR A 161 -14.37 -8.48 -5.47
CA TYR A 161 -14.25 -7.28 -6.29
C TYR A 161 -14.34 -6.00 -5.47
N TYR A 162 -13.60 -4.99 -5.89
CA TYR A 162 -13.64 -3.64 -5.34
C TYR A 162 -13.59 -2.62 -6.46
N VAL A 163 -14.25 -1.49 -6.24
CA VAL A 163 -14.17 -0.31 -7.12
C VAL A 163 -13.58 0.83 -6.30
N SER A 164 -12.45 1.36 -6.75
CA SER A 164 -11.84 2.58 -6.21
C SER A 164 -12.27 3.74 -7.07
N VAL A 165 -13.15 4.60 -6.55
CA VAL A 165 -13.62 5.81 -7.24
C VAL A 165 -12.70 6.96 -6.87
N LEU A 166 -12.11 7.60 -7.88
CA LEU A 166 -11.24 8.77 -7.72
C LEU A 166 -12.08 10.03 -7.83
N PHE A 167 -11.98 10.87 -6.81
CA PHE A 167 -12.62 12.18 -6.73
C PHE A 167 -11.58 13.28 -6.80
N GLU A 168 -11.94 14.35 -7.48
CA GLU A 168 -11.25 15.64 -7.51
C GLU A 168 -12.14 16.66 -6.82
N PHE A 169 -11.56 17.43 -5.91
CA PHE A 169 -12.29 18.44 -5.14
C PHE A 169 -11.34 19.56 -4.75
N ASP A 170 -11.90 20.73 -4.42
CA ASP A 170 -11.11 21.77 -3.80
C ASP A 170 -10.92 21.49 -2.31
N LYS A 171 -9.66 21.25 -1.96
CA LYS A 171 -9.25 21.13 -0.57
C LYS A 171 -9.29 22.55 -0.01
N ALA A 172 -10.35 22.87 0.74
CA ALA A 172 -10.36 24.07 1.57
C ALA A 172 -9.06 24.11 2.39
N GLY A 173 -8.42 25.27 2.46
CA GLY A 173 -7.23 25.45 3.30
C GLY A 173 -7.60 25.07 4.71
N ASN A 174 -7.01 24.00 5.24
CA ASN A 174 -7.13 23.72 6.65
C ASN A 174 -6.40 24.87 7.37
N THR A 175 -7.07 25.53 8.30
CA THR A 175 -6.52 26.67 9.06
C THR A 175 -5.91 26.25 10.38
N TYR A 176 -5.97 24.95 10.71
CA TYR A 176 -5.37 24.42 11.92
C TYR A 176 -3.87 24.67 11.94
N ILE A 177 -3.41 25.28 13.03
CA ILE A 177 -2.01 25.51 13.34
C ILE A 177 -1.61 24.48 14.38
N ALA A 178 -0.59 23.68 14.05
CA ALA A 178 -0.14 22.60 14.92
C ALA A 178 0.60 23.15 16.15
N ASP A 179 0.23 22.68 17.34
CA ASP A 179 0.99 22.92 18.56
C ASP A 179 2.25 22.05 18.58
N LYS A 180 3.42 22.69 18.47
CA LYS A 180 4.71 21.98 18.46
C LYS A 180 5.04 21.34 19.82
N ALA A 181 4.41 21.76 20.91
CA ALA A 181 4.56 21.13 22.23
C ALA A 181 3.74 19.82 22.33
N ASN A 182 2.66 19.69 21.57
CA ASN A 182 1.85 18.48 21.49
C ASN A 182 2.50 17.43 20.56
N ALA A 183 3.57 16.82 21.05
CA ALA A 183 4.44 15.97 20.26
C ALA A 183 4.66 14.59 20.89
N ILE A 184 4.94 13.59 20.06
CA ILE A 184 5.28 12.23 20.49
C ILE A 184 6.41 11.63 19.65
N GLY A 185 7.37 10.98 20.31
CA GLY A 185 8.41 10.18 19.65
C GLY A 185 8.02 8.71 19.63
N LEU A 186 8.24 8.03 18.50
CA LEU A 186 7.98 6.60 18.35
C LEU A 186 9.27 5.88 17.92
N ASP A 187 9.77 5.01 18.79
CA ASP A 187 10.84 4.06 18.48
C ASP A 187 10.25 2.75 17.95
N TYR A 188 10.92 2.11 16.99
CA TYR A 188 10.44 0.87 16.39
C TYR A 188 10.64 -0.33 17.32
N ALA A 189 9.56 -1.08 17.55
CA ALA A 189 9.62 -2.33 18.29
C ALA A 189 9.50 -3.53 17.34
N SER A 190 10.50 -4.43 17.34
CA SER A 190 10.42 -5.68 16.58
C SER A 190 9.44 -6.70 17.18
N ASP A 191 9.26 -6.64 18.51
CA ASP A 191 8.28 -7.42 19.27
C ASP A 191 7.05 -6.57 19.64
N GLY A 192 6.50 -5.91 18.62
CA GLY A 192 5.40 -4.96 18.75
C GLY A 192 5.29 -4.09 17.50
N LEU A 193 4.76 -2.89 17.67
CA LEU A 193 4.72 -1.87 16.61
C LEU A 193 5.70 -0.73 16.89
N TYR A 194 5.62 -0.15 18.08
CA TYR A 194 6.52 0.91 18.55
C TYR A 194 6.55 0.96 20.08
N VAL A 195 7.52 1.68 20.64
CA VAL A 195 7.49 2.23 22.00
C VAL A 195 7.45 3.76 21.89
N ASP A 196 6.53 4.41 22.60
CA ASP A 196 6.41 5.87 22.58
C ASP A 196 7.28 6.54 23.67
N SER A 197 7.47 7.85 23.57
CA SER A 197 8.25 8.64 24.53
C SER A 197 7.64 8.67 25.94
N ASN A 198 6.37 8.28 26.10
CA ASN A 198 5.70 8.13 27.39
C ASN A 198 5.86 6.71 27.97
N GLY A 199 6.52 5.80 27.26
CA GLY A 199 6.74 4.41 27.65
C GLY A 199 5.59 3.47 27.30
N ASN A 200 4.56 3.93 26.58
CA ASN A 200 3.50 3.04 26.10
C ASN A 200 4.01 2.23 24.91
N VAL A 201 3.56 0.98 24.84
CA VAL A 201 3.87 0.10 23.73
C VAL A 201 2.67 0.06 22.79
N GLY A 202 2.94 0.14 21.49
CA GLY A 202 1.93 -0.14 20.47
C GLY A 202 1.42 -1.58 20.54
N THR A 203 0.57 -1.94 19.59
CA THR A 203 0.03 -3.31 19.49
C THR A 203 1.12 -4.38 19.38
N ASN A 204 0.91 -5.52 20.04
CA ASN A 204 1.74 -6.72 19.91
C ASN A 204 1.01 -7.87 19.16
N HIS A 205 0.01 -7.53 18.34
CA HIS A 205 -0.67 -8.53 17.52
C HIS A 205 0.26 -9.10 16.46
N LYS A 206 0.27 -10.43 16.36
CA LYS A 206 1.05 -11.17 15.36
C LYS A 206 0.09 -11.99 14.50
N TYR A 207 -0.76 -11.29 13.74
CA TYR A 207 -1.89 -11.89 13.02
C TYR A 207 -1.49 -13.07 12.12
N TYR A 208 -0.30 -13.04 11.51
CA TYR A 208 0.20 -14.17 10.75
C TYR A 208 0.51 -15.37 11.65
N ARG A 209 1.16 -15.15 12.80
CA ARG A 209 1.45 -16.22 13.78
C ARG A 209 0.18 -16.77 14.41
N GLU A 210 -0.75 -15.90 14.80
CA GLU A 210 -2.06 -16.28 15.35
C GLU A 210 -2.85 -17.16 14.37
N SER A 211 -2.73 -16.91 13.06
CA SER A 211 -3.39 -17.71 12.02
C SER A 211 -2.53 -18.84 11.44
N TYR A 212 -1.32 -19.07 11.98
CA TYR A 212 -0.30 -19.92 11.36
C TYR A 212 -0.78 -21.36 11.18
N ASP A 213 -1.30 -22.00 12.23
CA ASP A 213 -1.72 -23.39 12.18
C ASP A 213 -2.86 -23.62 11.17
N LYS A 214 -3.81 -22.70 11.13
CA LYS A 214 -4.92 -22.72 10.17
C LYS A 214 -4.41 -22.58 8.75
N LEU A 215 -3.46 -21.67 8.52
CA LEU A 215 -2.84 -21.45 7.23
C LEU A 215 -2.00 -22.66 6.79
N ALA A 216 -1.16 -23.19 7.67
CA ALA A 216 -0.30 -24.34 7.41
C ALA A 216 -1.11 -25.60 7.06
N LYS A 217 -2.18 -25.88 7.82
CA LYS A 217 -3.12 -26.97 7.51
C LYS A 217 -3.75 -26.79 6.13
N ALA A 218 -4.19 -25.57 5.79
CA ALA A 218 -4.79 -25.29 4.48
C ALA A 218 -3.79 -25.40 3.32
N GLN A 219 -2.56 -24.94 3.51
CA GLN A 219 -1.47 -25.04 2.52
C GLN A 219 -1.03 -26.50 2.31
N ARG A 220 -0.92 -27.30 3.37
CA ARG A 220 -0.59 -28.74 3.28
C ARG A 220 -1.65 -29.52 2.50
N ARG A 221 -2.94 -29.20 2.69
CA ARG A 221 -4.01 -29.77 1.87
C ARG A 221 -3.87 -29.36 0.41
N LEU A 222 -3.58 -28.09 0.14
CA LEU A 222 -3.39 -27.57 -1.22
C LEU A 222 -2.23 -28.26 -1.95
N SER A 223 -1.11 -28.48 -1.26
CA SER A 223 0.08 -29.08 -1.87
C SER A 223 -0.11 -30.55 -2.30
N ARG A 224 -1.06 -31.25 -1.66
CA ARG A 224 -1.41 -32.64 -1.97
C ARG A 224 -2.47 -32.79 -3.07
N MET A 225 -3.06 -31.68 -3.55
CA MET A 225 -4.09 -31.72 -4.58
C MET A 225 -3.51 -31.66 -5.99
N GLN A 226 -4.18 -32.31 -6.94
CA GLN A 226 -3.86 -32.24 -8.37
C GLN A 226 -3.90 -30.80 -8.89
N GLY A 227 -2.78 -30.33 -9.42
CA GLY A 227 -2.54 -28.95 -9.86
C GLY A 227 -1.59 -28.17 -8.95
N SER A 228 -1.01 -28.83 -7.94
CA SER A 228 -0.01 -28.25 -7.04
C SER A 228 1.38 -28.21 -7.67
N LYS A 229 1.68 -29.14 -8.59
CA LYS A 229 2.97 -29.20 -9.27
C LYS A 229 3.04 -28.18 -10.40
N LYS A 230 4.27 -27.77 -10.73
CA LYS A 230 4.51 -26.90 -11.87
C LYS A 230 4.14 -27.65 -13.16
N HIS A 231 3.47 -26.99 -14.09
CA HIS A 231 2.99 -27.55 -15.37
C HIS A 231 1.86 -28.59 -15.25
N GLU A 232 1.25 -28.75 -14.08
CA GLU A 232 0.08 -29.60 -13.91
C GLU A 232 -1.22 -28.79 -14.06
N ASP A 233 -2.21 -29.40 -14.70
CA ASP A 233 -3.53 -28.80 -14.81
C ASP A 233 -4.22 -28.71 -13.46
N LYS A 234 -4.83 -27.55 -13.21
CA LYS A 234 -5.46 -27.25 -11.93
C LYS A 234 -6.85 -27.86 -11.87
N SER A 235 -7.00 -28.88 -11.03
CA SER A 235 -8.30 -29.44 -10.72
C SER A 235 -9.23 -28.38 -10.09
N ASN A 236 -10.54 -28.57 -10.25
CA ASN A 236 -11.54 -27.72 -9.60
C ASN A 236 -11.39 -27.75 -8.06
N ASN A 237 -10.97 -28.88 -7.49
CA ASN A 237 -10.72 -29.04 -6.06
C ASN A 237 -9.51 -28.22 -5.60
N TYR A 238 -8.43 -28.22 -6.38
CA TYR A 238 -7.27 -27.36 -6.14
C TYR A 238 -7.67 -25.87 -6.15
N ILE A 239 -8.46 -25.44 -7.13
CA ILE A 239 -8.90 -24.04 -7.23
C ILE A 239 -9.78 -23.66 -6.01
N LYS A 240 -10.69 -24.53 -5.59
CA LYS A 240 -11.51 -24.34 -4.38
C LYS A 240 -10.64 -24.21 -3.13
N GLN A 241 -9.63 -25.06 -2.97
CA GLN A 241 -8.72 -25.02 -1.83
C GLN A 241 -7.79 -23.79 -1.85
N LEU A 242 -7.30 -23.40 -3.04
CA LEU A 242 -6.49 -22.20 -3.22
C LEU A 242 -7.27 -20.95 -2.78
N ARG A 243 -8.57 -20.87 -3.12
CA ARG A 243 -9.45 -19.80 -2.63
C ARG A 243 -9.57 -19.79 -1.10
N LYS A 244 -9.59 -20.95 -0.43
CA LYS A 244 -9.60 -21.02 1.04
C LYS A 244 -8.30 -20.47 1.63
N VAL A 245 -7.15 -20.83 1.06
CA VAL A 245 -5.84 -20.28 1.46
C VAL A 245 -5.81 -18.75 1.27
N ASN A 246 -6.28 -18.27 0.12
CA ASN A 246 -6.34 -16.83 -0.16
C ASN A 246 -7.27 -16.08 0.80
N LYS A 247 -8.40 -16.69 1.22
CA LYS A 247 -9.29 -16.11 2.24
C LYS A 247 -8.59 -15.96 3.59
N ILE A 248 -7.78 -16.93 4.02
CA ILE A 248 -7.01 -16.83 5.27
C ILE A 248 -5.99 -15.70 5.18
N HIS A 249 -5.19 -15.65 4.09
CA HIS A 249 -4.26 -14.54 3.87
C HIS A 249 -4.96 -13.18 3.86
N ARG A 250 -6.15 -13.10 3.24
CA ARG A 250 -6.94 -11.87 3.21
C ARG A 250 -7.44 -11.47 4.60
N HIS A 251 -7.85 -12.43 5.42
CA HIS A 251 -8.27 -12.17 6.79
C HIS A 251 -7.11 -11.58 7.62
N ILE A 252 -5.93 -12.21 7.58
CA ILE A 252 -4.70 -11.71 8.23
C ILE A 252 -4.39 -10.28 7.79
N ALA A 253 -4.39 -10.03 6.47
CA ALA A 253 -4.10 -8.70 5.93
C ALA A 253 -5.14 -7.66 6.36
N ASN A 254 -6.43 -8.04 6.45
CA ASN A 254 -7.49 -7.13 6.88
C ASN A 254 -7.40 -6.82 8.38
N GLN A 255 -7.12 -7.79 9.24
CA GLN A 255 -6.92 -7.57 10.68
C GLN A 255 -5.76 -6.60 10.91
N ARG A 256 -4.63 -6.83 10.21
CA ARG A 256 -3.48 -5.92 10.25
C ARG A 256 -3.85 -4.51 9.81
N LEU A 257 -4.49 -4.38 8.65
CA LEU A 257 -4.91 -3.07 8.14
C LEU A 257 -5.84 -2.33 9.11
N ASP A 258 -6.84 -3.02 9.66
CA ASP A 258 -7.79 -2.44 10.61
C ASP A 258 -7.07 -1.90 11.86
N ASN A 259 -6.21 -2.73 12.47
CA ASN A 259 -5.42 -2.35 13.62
C ASN A 259 -4.52 -1.13 13.36
N LEU A 260 -3.74 -1.17 12.27
CA LEU A 260 -2.86 -0.06 11.91
C LEU A 260 -3.63 1.22 11.58
N HIS A 261 -4.79 1.13 10.94
CA HIS A 261 -5.65 2.29 10.68
C HIS A 261 -6.21 2.90 11.96
N LYS A 262 -6.59 2.08 12.95
CA LYS A 262 -7.06 2.58 14.25
C LYS A 262 -5.96 3.31 15.00
N ILE A 263 -4.81 2.66 15.18
CA ILE A 263 -3.67 3.24 15.92
C ILE A 263 -3.17 4.53 15.26
N SER A 264 -2.94 4.53 13.94
CA SER A 264 -2.49 5.75 13.25
C SER A 264 -3.54 6.86 13.22
N ALA A 265 -4.84 6.54 13.32
CA ALA A 265 -5.88 7.56 13.46
C ALA A 265 -5.93 8.13 14.88
N GLU A 266 -5.79 7.28 15.90
CA GLU A 266 -5.71 7.69 17.30
C GLU A 266 -4.55 8.65 17.53
N ILE A 267 -3.34 8.28 17.08
CA ILE A 267 -2.14 9.14 17.18
C ILE A 267 -2.35 10.47 16.45
N ALA A 268 -2.79 10.45 15.19
CA ALA A 268 -2.97 11.67 14.41
C ALA A 268 -4.08 12.60 14.96
N ASN A 269 -5.03 12.04 15.71
CA ASN A 269 -6.04 12.83 16.41
C ASN A 269 -5.48 13.47 17.69
N ARG A 270 -4.62 12.76 18.43
CA ARG A 270 -4.08 13.22 19.72
C ARG A 270 -2.90 14.18 19.59
N TYR A 271 -1.95 13.88 18.72
CA TYR A 271 -0.68 14.61 18.61
C TYR A 271 -0.60 15.42 17.32
N ASP A 272 0.14 16.51 17.38
CA ASP A 272 0.35 17.47 16.29
C ASP A 272 1.71 17.29 15.62
N VAL A 273 2.68 16.78 16.36
CA VAL A 273 3.98 16.39 15.84
C VAL A 273 4.26 14.94 16.21
N VAL A 274 4.57 14.11 15.22
CA VAL A 274 4.98 12.73 15.44
C VAL A 274 6.39 12.57 14.90
N CYS A 275 7.34 12.23 15.76
CA CYS A 275 8.74 12.00 15.43
C CYS A 275 9.00 10.50 15.34
N VAL A 276 9.61 10.04 14.25
CA VAL A 276 9.93 8.62 14.02
C VAL A 276 11.32 8.49 13.42
N GLU A 277 11.97 7.34 13.57
CA GLU A 277 13.20 7.06 12.83
C GLU A 277 12.96 6.71 11.37
N SER A 278 13.89 7.12 10.50
CA SER A 278 13.89 6.79 9.08
C SER A 278 14.41 5.37 8.83
N LEU A 279 13.67 4.35 9.26
CA LEU A 279 14.11 2.96 9.13
C LEU A 279 13.91 2.39 7.72
N ASP A 280 14.93 1.69 7.22
CA ASP A 280 14.79 0.87 6.01
C ASP A 280 14.22 -0.50 6.38
N MET A 281 12.89 -0.55 6.47
CA MET A 281 12.14 -1.75 6.79
C MET A 281 12.44 -2.93 5.85
N LYS A 282 12.84 -2.68 4.59
CA LYS A 282 13.19 -3.76 3.66
C LYS A 282 14.52 -4.38 4.04
N SER A 283 15.51 -3.54 4.35
CA SER A 283 16.81 -4.00 4.83
C SER A 283 16.69 -4.75 6.16
N MET A 284 15.84 -4.26 7.08
CA MET A 284 15.57 -4.92 8.37
C MET A 284 14.77 -6.23 8.25
N ALA A 285 13.98 -6.40 7.18
CA ALA A 285 13.23 -7.62 6.93
C ALA A 285 14.07 -8.74 6.28
N ASN A 286 15.33 -8.48 5.89
CA ASN A 286 16.17 -9.47 5.24
C ASN A 286 16.59 -10.61 6.18
N ARG A 287 16.83 -11.79 5.59
CA ARG A 287 17.03 -13.07 6.30
C ARG A 287 18.23 -13.10 7.26
N GLY A 288 19.17 -12.16 7.18
CA GLY A 288 20.38 -12.16 8.02
C GLY A 288 20.12 -11.93 9.51
N PHE A 289 19.03 -11.26 9.88
CA PHE A 289 18.74 -10.89 11.28
C PHE A 289 17.74 -11.82 11.99
N GLY A 290 17.27 -12.90 11.36
CA GLY A 290 16.29 -13.83 11.97
C GLY A 290 14.87 -13.28 12.21
N ASN A 291 14.69 -11.95 12.22
CA ASN A 291 13.46 -11.25 12.60
C ASN A 291 12.53 -10.90 11.43
N GLY A 292 12.89 -11.24 10.19
CA GLY A 292 12.14 -10.82 9.00
C GLY A 292 10.65 -11.21 9.01
N LYS A 293 10.28 -12.34 9.61
CA LYS A 293 8.86 -12.72 9.77
C LYS A 293 8.12 -11.82 10.76
N ALA A 294 8.75 -11.39 11.85
CA ALA A 294 8.15 -10.50 12.84
C ALA A 294 8.00 -9.08 12.26
N THR A 295 9.07 -8.55 11.66
CA THR A 295 9.12 -7.25 10.99
C THR A 295 8.09 -7.13 9.86
N LEU A 296 7.86 -8.20 9.11
CA LEU A 296 6.84 -8.19 8.05
C LEU A 296 5.42 -8.41 8.59
N ASP A 297 5.27 -8.96 9.79
CA ASP A 297 3.95 -9.17 10.40
C ASP A 297 3.43 -7.92 11.12
N ASN A 298 4.31 -7.14 11.77
CA ASN A 298 3.90 -5.91 12.47
C ASN A 298 3.43 -4.80 11.52
N GLY A 299 3.97 -4.73 10.30
CA GLY A 299 3.53 -3.78 9.28
C GLY A 299 3.92 -2.32 9.54
N TYR A 300 5.02 -2.06 10.28
CA TYR A 300 5.45 -0.70 10.66
C TYR A 300 5.59 0.27 9.47
N GLY A 301 6.13 -0.19 8.33
CA GLY A 301 6.21 0.66 7.13
C GLY A 301 4.85 1.13 6.61
N MET A 302 3.83 0.25 6.66
CA MET A 302 2.46 0.63 6.29
C MET A 302 1.85 1.59 7.31
N PHE A 303 2.20 1.43 8.59
CA PHE A 303 1.78 2.34 9.64
C PHE A 303 2.35 3.74 9.46
N LEU A 304 3.63 3.88 9.09
CA LEU A 304 4.24 5.18 8.77
C LEU A 304 3.56 5.85 7.57
N ASP A 305 3.30 5.11 6.48
CA ASP A 305 2.54 5.64 5.34
C ASP A 305 1.16 6.17 5.79
N MET A 306 0.52 5.46 6.74
CA MET A 306 -0.78 5.88 7.28
C MET A 306 -0.72 7.11 8.17
N LEU A 307 0.31 7.23 9.01
CA LEU A 307 0.54 8.43 9.80
C LEU A 307 0.79 9.63 8.88
N GLU A 308 1.62 9.46 7.86
CA GLU A 308 2.03 10.53 6.94
C GLU A 308 0.82 11.20 6.29
N TYR A 309 -0.06 10.43 5.64
CA TYR A 309 -1.24 11.05 5.00
C TYR A 309 -2.25 11.57 6.03
N LYS A 310 -2.38 10.95 7.21
CA LYS A 310 -3.35 11.39 8.24
C LYS A 310 -2.94 12.68 8.92
N LEU A 311 -1.66 12.84 9.23
CA LEU A 311 -1.12 14.06 9.80
C LEU A 311 -1.16 15.19 8.76
N SER A 312 -0.73 14.91 7.52
CA SER A 312 -0.78 15.90 6.43
C SER A 312 -2.21 16.35 6.10
N ASP A 313 -3.20 15.45 6.14
CA ASP A 313 -4.61 15.82 5.96
C ASP A 313 -5.13 16.78 7.05
N ARG A 314 -4.47 16.83 8.21
CA ARG A 314 -4.83 17.65 9.37
C ARG A 314 -3.90 18.86 9.59
N ASN A 315 -3.00 19.18 8.66
CA ASN A 315 -1.93 20.19 8.85
C ASN A 315 -1.00 19.91 10.04
N LYS A 316 -0.74 18.64 10.30
CA LYS A 316 0.15 18.17 11.37
C LYS A 316 1.43 17.61 10.78
N TYR A 317 2.45 17.39 11.61
CA TYR A 317 3.79 17.04 11.16
C TYR A 317 4.15 15.58 11.46
N LEU A 318 4.71 14.91 10.45
CA LEU A 318 5.47 13.67 10.63
C LEU A 318 6.95 13.99 10.37
N VAL A 319 7.77 13.94 11.40
CA VAL A 319 9.22 14.22 11.31
C VAL A 319 9.98 12.90 11.32
N LYS A 320 10.82 12.69 10.30
CA LYS A 320 11.66 11.50 10.19
C LYS A 320 13.10 11.86 10.59
N VAL A 321 13.55 11.35 11.72
CA VAL A 321 14.93 11.49 12.22
C VAL A 321 15.84 10.52 11.46
N ASP A 322 17.08 10.94 11.19
CA ASP A 322 18.06 10.11 10.48
C ASP A 322 18.35 8.81 11.24
N LYS A 323 18.39 7.69 10.52
CA LYS A 323 18.63 6.35 11.09
C LYS A 323 20.01 6.16 11.76
N TRP A 324 20.96 7.04 11.51
CA TRP A 324 22.29 7.02 12.12
C TRP A 324 22.36 7.85 13.40
N TYR A 325 21.30 8.59 13.72
CA TYR A 325 21.18 9.27 15.01
C TYR A 325 21.19 8.23 16.14
N PRO A 326 22.12 8.29 17.11
CA PRO A 326 22.31 7.25 18.11
C PRO A 326 21.29 7.35 19.27
N SER A 327 20.00 7.37 18.92
CA SER A 327 18.85 7.54 19.82
C SER A 327 18.90 6.59 21.03
N SER A 328 19.25 5.33 20.82
CA SER A 328 19.28 4.32 21.88
C SER A 328 20.55 4.34 22.74
N GLN A 329 21.58 5.09 22.34
CA GLN A 329 22.87 5.18 23.05
C GLN A 329 23.01 6.49 23.82
N ILE A 330 22.33 7.56 23.42
CA ILE A 330 22.40 8.84 24.15
C ILE A 330 21.50 8.77 25.38
N CYS A 331 21.98 9.21 26.53
CA CYS A 331 21.13 9.46 27.68
C CYS A 331 20.23 10.67 27.42
N HIS A 332 18.91 10.50 27.41
CA HIS A 332 18.02 11.64 27.18
C HIS A 332 18.07 12.69 28.30
N CYS A 333 18.50 12.30 29.51
CA CYS A 333 18.58 13.19 30.67
C CYS A 333 19.84 14.07 30.68
N CYS A 334 21.01 13.51 30.38
CA CYS A 334 22.30 14.23 30.49
C CYS A 334 23.12 14.31 29.21
N GLY A 335 22.69 13.65 28.12
CA GLY A 335 23.39 13.64 26.84
C GLY A 335 24.60 12.70 26.76
N ALA A 336 24.97 12.01 27.85
CA ALA A 336 26.09 11.06 27.85
C ALA A 336 25.87 9.92 26.84
N LEU A 337 26.93 9.53 26.15
CA LEU A 337 26.89 8.43 25.19
C LEU A 337 27.21 7.10 25.89
N HIS A 338 26.38 6.09 25.64
CA HIS A 338 26.48 4.72 26.13
C HIS A 338 26.69 3.74 24.96
N PRO A 339 27.93 3.57 24.45
CA PRO A 339 28.23 2.72 23.30
C PRO A 339 27.85 1.23 23.50
N GLU A 340 27.82 0.77 24.75
CA GLU A 340 27.39 -0.58 25.14
C GLU A 340 25.95 -0.87 24.72
N MET A 341 25.09 0.15 24.62
CA MET A 341 23.71 0.01 24.12
C MET A 341 23.63 -0.45 22.66
N LYS A 342 24.75 -0.52 21.93
CA LYS A 342 24.79 -1.19 20.62
C LYS A 342 24.44 -2.67 20.74
N ASP A 343 24.74 -3.31 21.86
CA ASP A 343 24.29 -4.67 22.13
C ASP A 343 22.77 -4.70 22.35
N LEU A 344 22.05 -5.43 21.49
CA LEU A 344 20.60 -5.60 21.55
C LEU A 344 20.13 -6.39 22.77
N SER A 345 21.02 -7.14 23.43
CA SER A 345 20.74 -7.86 24.67
C SER A 345 20.50 -6.92 25.86
N ILE A 346 21.06 -5.70 25.81
CA ILE A 346 20.90 -4.68 26.84
C ILE A 346 19.58 -3.94 26.60
N ARG A 347 18.62 -4.15 27.51
CA ARG A 347 17.24 -3.63 27.39
C ARG A 347 16.94 -2.48 28.36
N LYS A 348 17.81 -2.23 29.33
CA LYS A 348 17.72 -1.12 30.28
C LYS A 348 19.01 -0.32 30.24
N MET A 349 18.87 1.00 30.26
CA MET A 349 19.98 1.92 30.39
C MET A 349 20.05 2.42 31.82
N THR A 350 21.24 2.31 32.41
CA THR A 350 21.58 2.89 33.71
C THR A 350 22.70 3.89 33.45
N CYS A 351 22.47 5.15 33.77
CA CYS A 351 23.41 6.24 33.54
C CYS A 351 23.94 6.79 34.86
N ASP A 352 25.17 7.27 34.86
CA ASP A 352 25.83 7.89 36.02
C ASP A 352 25.10 9.15 36.52
N CYS A 353 24.25 9.77 35.68
CA CYS A 353 23.36 10.85 36.11
C CYS A 353 22.18 10.39 37.00
N GLY A 354 22.08 9.10 37.30
CA GLY A 354 21.02 8.51 38.13
C GLY A 354 19.81 7.99 37.35
N LEU A 355 19.75 8.20 36.03
CA LEU A 355 18.65 7.71 35.19
C LEU A 355 18.73 6.19 35.03
N THR A 356 17.63 5.50 35.33
CA THR A 356 17.40 4.10 34.94
C THR A 356 16.10 3.98 34.16
N ILE A 357 16.18 3.58 32.89
CA ILE A 357 15.04 3.56 31.97
C ILE A 357 15.13 2.40 30.98
N SER A 358 14.01 2.00 30.38
CA SER A 358 14.06 1.07 29.24
C SER A 358 14.78 1.72 28.05
N ARG A 359 15.56 0.92 27.33
CA ARG A 359 16.32 1.36 26.15
C ARG A 359 15.40 1.96 25.08
N ASP A 360 14.29 1.28 24.80
CA ASP A 360 13.37 1.67 23.73
C ASP A 360 12.63 2.99 24.08
N GLN A 361 12.25 3.19 25.35
CA GLN A 361 11.67 4.47 25.79
C GLN A 361 12.70 5.61 25.74
N ASN A 362 13.94 5.36 26.16
CA ASN A 362 15.02 6.35 26.03
C ASN A 362 15.24 6.75 24.57
N ALA A 363 15.26 5.76 23.66
CA ALA A 363 15.33 6.02 22.22
C ALA A 363 14.15 6.87 21.74
N ALA A 364 12.92 6.53 22.12
CA ALA A 364 11.72 7.29 21.76
C ALA A 364 11.76 8.75 22.24
N ILE A 365 12.27 9.02 23.45
CA ILE A 365 12.45 10.39 23.97
C ILE A 365 13.52 11.14 23.15
N ASN A 366 14.64 10.50 22.83
CA ASN A 366 15.68 11.13 21.99
C ASN A 366 15.18 11.40 20.56
N ILE A 367 14.40 10.49 19.97
CA ILE A 367 13.77 10.68 18.65
C ILE A 367 12.82 11.88 18.69
N LEU A 368 12.03 12.03 19.76
CA LEU A 368 11.18 13.19 19.97
C LEU A 368 12.00 14.48 19.98
N ASN A 369 13.01 14.54 20.84
CA ASN A 369 13.85 15.73 21.03
C ASN A 369 14.56 16.14 19.72
N GLU A 370 15.17 15.18 19.03
CA GLU A 370 15.85 15.43 17.76
C GLU A 370 14.85 15.84 16.67
N GLY A 371 13.68 15.20 16.60
CA GLY A 371 12.64 15.58 15.65
C GLY A 371 12.11 17.00 15.88
N LEU A 372 11.93 17.41 17.14
CA LEU A 372 11.55 18.79 17.47
C LEU A 372 12.64 19.79 17.11
N ARG A 373 13.92 19.46 17.36
CA ARG A 373 15.06 20.28 16.94
C ARG A 373 15.09 20.48 15.42
N LEU A 374 14.88 19.42 14.65
CA LEU A 374 14.81 19.48 13.18
C LEU A 374 13.63 20.31 12.69
N LEU A 375 12.46 20.18 13.34
CA LEU A 375 11.27 20.94 13.00
C LEU A 375 11.43 22.45 13.31
N ALA A 376 12.15 22.79 14.38
CA ALA A 376 12.46 24.17 14.73
C ALA A 376 13.44 24.80 13.74
N GLY A 377 14.44 24.06 13.26
CA GLY A 377 15.42 24.56 12.28
C GLY A 377 14.93 24.60 10.83
N ALA A 378 13.77 24.02 10.52
CA ALA A 378 13.16 24.05 9.18
C ALA A 378 12.08 25.14 9.02
N ALA A 379 11.67 25.77 10.12
CA ALA A 379 10.81 26.96 10.14
C ALA A 379 11.68 28.22 10.02
#